data_AF-A0AA91GYF5-F1
#
_entry.id   AF-A0AA91GYF5-F1
#
_cell.length_a   1.000
_cell.length_b   1.000
_cell.length_c   1.000
_cell.angle_alpha   90.00
_cell.angle_beta   90.00
_cell.angle_gamma   90.00
#
_symmetry.space_group_name_H-M   'P 1'
#
loop_
_entity.id
_entity.type
_entity.pdbx_description
1 polymer ?
#
loop_
_entity_poly.entity_id
_entity_poly.type
_entity_poly.pdbx_seq_one_letter_code
_entity_poly.pdbx_strand_id
1 'polypeptide(L)'
;MYFNLFIGSSLGIMILVLLAFSVLQWFHIPTGNFLDWVIGGASFWWLLVIVTVPWNIYFQAKEVLAEGAQSTEKEIPVDEKQLEYVKVLARRSLFVALALHLFSAIGLYTLAATGISAVGYVSSGAALLLTGLRPAISAYEYLYARLVMIRQEWKYPREDVVELRSRFDTLEATVQRLEEQLNPEQPYSLAANQQTYLEETRKELARISANLEAERATNQTEHERLAREARGAIAQLSTDGQFLDHVREIIRFFKTA
;
A
#
# COMPACT_ATOMS: atom_id res chain seq x y z
N MET A 1 -25.15 10.12 4.60
CA MET A 1 -24.82 10.91 5.80
C MET A 1 -24.96 12.41 5.57
N TYR A 2 -24.39 12.98 4.50
CA TYR A 2 -24.51 14.42 4.16
C TYR A 2 -25.94 14.92 3.92
N PHE A 3 -26.83 14.09 3.34
CA PHE A 3 -28.21 14.48 3.06
C PHE A 3 -29.04 14.71 4.35
N ASN A 4 -28.89 13.85 5.37
CA ASN A 4 -29.57 14.02 6.67
C ASN A 4 -28.99 15.20 7.46
N LEU A 5 -27.69 15.47 7.35
CA LEU A 5 -27.03 16.60 8.01
C LEU A 5 -27.44 17.93 7.36
N PHE A 6 -27.59 17.93 6.03
CA PHE A 6 -28.15 19.04 5.28
C PHE A 6 -29.61 19.30 5.66
N ILE A 7 -30.49 18.28 5.65
CA ILE A 7 -31.90 18.45 6.04
C ILE A 7 -32.03 18.89 7.51
N GLY A 8 -31.23 18.33 8.42
CA GLY A 8 -31.24 18.69 9.84
C GLY A 8 -30.76 20.12 10.09
N SER A 9 -29.67 20.56 9.45
CA SER A 9 -29.22 21.95 9.54
C SER A 9 -30.23 22.90 8.88
N SER A 10 -30.95 22.43 7.86
CA SER A 10 -31.96 23.20 7.15
C SER A 10 -33.13 23.59 8.04
N LEU A 11 -33.68 22.59 8.73
CA LEU A 11 -34.76 22.76 9.70
C LEU A 11 -34.31 23.62 10.88
N GLY A 12 -33.07 23.43 11.35
CA GLY A 12 -32.49 24.24 12.42
C GLY A 12 -32.41 25.73 12.06
N ILE A 13 -31.97 26.07 10.85
CA ILE A 13 -31.92 27.46 10.37
C ILE A 13 -33.33 28.05 10.25
N MET A 14 -34.31 27.29 9.72
CA MET A 14 -35.69 27.77 9.63
C MET A 14 -36.28 28.06 11.00
N ILE A 15 -36.10 27.16 11.98
CA ILE A 15 -36.55 27.35 13.36
C ILE A 15 -35.87 28.57 13.97
N LEU A 16 -34.56 28.75 13.75
CA LEU A 16 -33.80 29.88 14.26
C LEU A 16 -34.29 31.22 13.67
N VAL A 17 -34.62 31.25 12.38
CA VAL A 17 -35.21 32.42 11.70
C VAL A 17 -36.58 32.76 12.29
N LEU A 18 -37.44 31.77 12.55
CA LEU A 18 -38.75 31.98 13.18
C LEU A 18 -38.65 32.38 14.67
N LEU A 19 -37.67 31.85 15.39
CA LEU A 19 -37.37 32.27 16.76
C LEU A 19 -36.87 33.71 16.80
N ALA A 20 -35.98 34.09 15.88
CA ALA A 20 -35.50 35.46 15.74
C ALA A 20 -36.67 36.42 15.44
N PHE A 21 -37.57 36.06 14.53
CA PHE A 21 -38.81 36.81 14.29
C PHE A 21 -39.64 36.96 15.57
N SER A 22 -39.85 35.87 16.32
CA SER A 22 -40.64 35.88 17.56
C SER A 22 -40.04 36.82 18.62
N VAL A 23 -38.72 36.81 18.76
CA VAL A 23 -38.00 37.71 19.68
C VAL A 23 -38.09 39.17 19.21
N LEU A 24 -37.88 39.45 17.92
CA LEU A 24 -37.96 40.82 17.41
C LEU A 24 -39.37 41.41 17.52
N GLN A 25 -40.40 40.59 17.31
CA GLN A 25 -41.80 40.95 17.56
C GLN A 25 -42.06 41.23 19.03
N TRP A 26 -41.48 40.44 19.94
CA TRP A 26 -41.55 40.69 21.39
C TRP A 26 -41.00 42.08 21.76
N PHE A 27 -39.91 42.50 21.12
CA PHE A 27 -39.33 43.83 21.28
C PHE A 27 -40.00 44.93 20.44
N HIS A 28 -41.11 44.62 19.75
CA HIS A 28 -41.87 45.56 18.91
C HIS A 28 -41.02 46.23 17.81
N ILE A 29 -39.99 45.53 17.32
CA ILE A 29 -39.15 46.03 16.23
C ILE A 29 -39.89 45.81 14.91
N PRO A 30 -40.10 46.86 14.09
CA PRO A 30 -40.79 46.72 12.81
C PRO A 30 -39.99 45.82 11.86
N THR A 31 -40.49 44.60 11.64
CA THR A 31 -39.77 43.50 10.96
C THR A 31 -40.54 42.90 9.78
N GLY A 32 -41.59 43.58 9.30
CA GLY A 32 -42.46 43.07 8.25
C GLY A 32 -43.54 42.10 8.78
N ASN A 33 -44.30 41.50 7.86
CA ASN A 33 -45.35 40.56 8.21
C ASN A 33 -44.78 39.14 8.38
N PHE A 34 -45.42 38.28 9.18
CA PHE A 34 -45.08 36.86 9.30
C PHE A 34 -44.96 36.17 7.93
N LEU A 35 -45.85 36.54 6.99
CA LEU A 35 -45.82 36.00 5.62
C LEU A 35 -44.50 36.31 4.89
N ASP A 36 -43.90 37.47 5.12
CA ASP A 36 -42.59 37.85 4.53
C ASP A 36 -41.47 36.94 5.02
N TRP A 37 -41.50 36.53 6.29
CA TRP A 37 -40.51 35.63 6.88
C TRP A 37 -40.65 34.21 6.36
N VAL A 38 -41.90 33.72 6.20
CA VAL A 38 -42.17 32.40 5.61
C VAL A 38 -41.74 32.36 4.14
N ILE A 39 -42.10 33.38 3.35
CA ILE A 39 -41.71 33.48 1.93
C ILE A 39 -40.20 33.67 1.81
N GLY A 40 -39.58 34.47 2.68
CA GLY A 40 -38.13 34.65 2.75
C GLY A 40 -37.40 33.34 3.01
N GLY A 41 -37.83 32.60 4.04
CA GLY A 41 -37.27 31.29 4.36
C GLY A 41 -37.45 30.27 3.23
N ALA A 42 -38.67 30.16 2.69
CA ALA A 42 -38.96 29.23 1.59
C ALA A 42 -38.18 29.58 0.32
N SER A 43 -38.11 30.86 -0.04
CA SER A 43 -37.35 31.32 -1.21
C SER A 43 -35.84 31.10 -1.01
N PHE A 44 -35.29 31.36 0.18
CA PHE A 44 -33.89 31.06 0.48
C PHE A 44 -33.57 29.57 0.27
N TRP A 45 -34.39 28.68 0.82
CA TRP A 45 -34.23 27.23 0.66
C TRP A 45 -34.31 26.79 -0.78
N TRP A 46 -35.33 27.27 -1.49
CA TRP A 46 -35.52 26.98 -2.89
C TRP A 46 -34.33 27.45 -3.74
N LEU A 47 -33.88 28.70 -3.53
CA LEU A 47 -32.72 29.27 -4.22
C LEU A 47 -31.45 28.45 -3.96
N LEU A 48 -31.23 28.00 -2.73
CA LEU A 48 -30.09 27.14 -2.39
C LEU A 48 -30.11 25.84 -3.22
N VAL A 49 -31.27 25.17 -3.31
CA VAL A 49 -31.41 23.92 -4.08
C VAL A 49 -31.14 24.15 -5.58
N ILE A 50 -31.79 25.15 -6.19
CA ILE A 50 -31.64 25.39 -7.63
C ILE A 50 -30.24 25.90 -8.00
N VAL A 51 -29.53 26.54 -7.06
CA VAL A 51 -28.16 27.00 -7.24
C VAL A 51 -27.16 25.86 -7.08
N THR A 52 -27.42 24.89 -6.21
CA THR A 52 -26.43 23.84 -5.93
C THR A 52 -26.58 22.65 -6.87
N VAL A 53 -27.76 22.05 -6.96
CA VAL A 53 -27.93 20.74 -7.61
C VAL A 53 -27.71 20.80 -9.13
N PRO A 54 -28.41 21.66 -9.90
CA PRO A 54 -28.27 21.71 -11.35
C PRO A 54 -26.85 22.10 -11.81
N TRP A 55 -26.26 23.11 -11.15
CA TRP A 55 -24.91 23.57 -11.47
C TRP A 55 -23.85 22.52 -11.13
N ASN A 56 -23.95 21.83 -9.98
CA ASN A 56 -23.03 20.75 -9.65
C ASN A 56 -23.09 19.62 -10.69
N ILE A 57 -24.29 19.21 -11.12
CA ILE A 57 -24.46 18.19 -12.16
C ILE A 57 -23.85 18.66 -13.49
N TYR A 58 -24.03 19.93 -13.87
CA TYR A 58 -23.44 20.50 -15.08
C TYR A 58 -21.91 20.43 -15.06
N PHE A 59 -21.27 20.95 -14.01
CA PHE A 59 -19.81 20.99 -13.95
C PHE A 59 -19.18 19.61 -13.75
N GLN A 60 -19.79 18.73 -12.95
CA GLN A 60 -19.34 17.33 -12.83
C GLN A 60 -19.43 16.61 -14.17
N ALA A 61 -20.51 16.80 -14.94
CA ALA A 61 -20.61 16.21 -16.27
C ALA A 61 -19.52 16.77 -17.21
N LYS A 62 -19.17 18.06 -17.12
CA LYS A 62 -18.08 18.65 -17.91
C LYS A 62 -16.70 18.12 -17.51
N GLU A 63 -16.47 17.88 -16.22
CA GLU A 63 -15.25 17.25 -15.70
C GLU A 63 -15.09 15.82 -16.21
N VAL A 64 -16.13 14.99 -16.09
CA VAL A 64 -16.14 13.61 -16.62
C VAL A 64 -15.88 13.57 -18.13
N LEU A 65 -16.42 14.53 -18.90
CA LEU A 65 -16.12 14.62 -20.33
C LEU A 65 -14.66 15.00 -20.61
N ALA A 66 -14.06 15.86 -19.79
CA ALA A 66 -12.67 16.25 -19.92
C ALA A 66 -11.71 15.11 -19.55
N GLU A 67 -12.06 14.31 -18.54
CA GLU A 67 -11.35 13.07 -18.19
C GLU A 67 -11.50 12.01 -19.29
N GLY A 68 -12.72 11.79 -19.78
CA GLY A 68 -12.97 10.85 -20.87
C GLY A 68 -12.21 11.19 -22.15
N ALA A 69 -12.12 12.48 -22.50
CA ALA A 69 -11.29 12.94 -23.62
C ALA A 69 -9.80 12.66 -23.39
N GLN A 70 -9.30 12.88 -22.17
CA GLN A 70 -7.92 12.59 -21.81
C GLN A 70 -7.63 11.08 -21.82
N SER A 71 -8.55 10.25 -21.35
CA SER A 71 -8.42 8.78 -21.42
C SER A 71 -8.41 8.29 -22.87
N THR A 72 -9.25 8.88 -23.73
CA THR A 72 -9.26 8.56 -25.17
C THR A 72 -7.93 8.92 -25.84
N GLU A 73 -7.38 10.09 -25.54
CA GLU A 73 -6.05 10.51 -26.02
C GLU A 73 -4.93 9.58 -25.54
N LYS A 74 -5.11 8.96 -24.37
CA LYS A 74 -4.17 8.00 -23.77
C LYS A 74 -4.44 6.54 -24.16
N GLU A 75 -5.30 6.30 -25.16
CA GLU A 75 -5.70 4.97 -25.64
C GLU A 75 -6.29 4.05 -24.54
N ILE A 76 -6.81 4.64 -23.47
CA ILE A 76 -7.51 3.92 -22.41
C ILE A 76 -8.95 3.67 -22.90
N PRO A 77 -9.47 2.43 -22.83
CA PRO A 77 -10.81 2.14 -23.30
C PRO A 77 -11.85 2.90 -22.49
N VAL A 78 -12.70 3.67 -23.17
CA VAL A 78 -13.83 4.40 -22.58
C VAL A 78 -15.11 3.96 -23.28
N ASP A 79 -16.19 3.76 -22.52
CA ASP A 79 -17.51 3.43 -23.08
C ASP A 79 -18.13 4.68 -23.73
N GLU A 80 -18.18 4.67 -25.07
CA GLU A 80 -18.75 5.77 -25.86
C GLU A 80 -20.22 6.08 -25.50
N LYS A 81 -21.01 5.06 -25.13
CA LYS A 81 -22.42 5.26 -24.75
C LYS A 81 -22.53 6.06 -23.45
N GLN A 82 -21.61 5.82 -22.52
CA GLN A 82 -21.55 6.59 -21.27
C GLN A 82 -21.14 8.03 -21.53
N LEU A 83 -20.16 8.27 -22.41
CA LEU A 83 -19.77 9.62 -22.80
C LEU A 83 -20.91 10.38 -23.48
N GLU A 84 -21.68 9.73 -24.35
CA GLU A 84 -22.84 10.34 -25.00
C GLU A 84 -23.92 10.71 -23.98
N TYR A 85 -24.23 9.81 -23.03
CA TYR A 85 -25.14 10.09 -21.94
C TYR A 85 -24.70 11.32 -21.13
N VAL A 86 -23.41 11.40 -20.76
CA VAL A 86 -22.87 12.53 -19.99
C VAL A 86 -22.93 13.84 -20.80
N LYS A 87 -22.71 13.81 -22.13
CA LYS A 87 -22.90 14.99 -23.02
C LYS A 87 -24.34 15.50 -22.98
N VAL A 88 -25.32 14.60 -23.07
CA VAL A 88 -26.74 14.97 -22.99
C VAL A 88 -27.07 15.49 -21.60
N LEU A 89 -26.57 14.86 -20.54
CA LEU A 89 -26.77 15.28 -19.16
C LEU A 89 -26.23 16.69 -18.92
N ALA A 90 -25.03 17.01 -19.39
CA ALA A 90 -24.44 18.35 -19.30
C ALA A 90 -25.31 19.39 -20.01
N ARG A 91 -25.79 19.10 -21.22
CA ARG A 91 -26.66 20.06 -21.95
C ARG A 91 -27.99 20.29 -21.23
N ARG A 92 -28.61 19.21 -20.74
CA ARG A 92 -29.90 19.30 -20.04
C ARG A 92 -29.77 19.99 -18.69
N SER A 93 -28.73 19.71 -17.91
CA SER A 93 -28.53 20.34 -16.60
C SER A 93 -28.29 21.83 -16.71
N LEU A 94 -27.57 22.30 -17.75
CA LEU A 94 -27.43 23.73 -18.04
C LEU A 94 -28.79 24.38 -18.30
N PHE A 95 -29.60 23.78 -19.17
CA PHE A 95 -30.93 24.29 -19.47
C PHE A 95 -31.83 24.32 -18.22
N VAL A 96 -31.83 23.25 -17.44
CA VAL A 96 -32.58 23.15 -16.17
C VAL A 96 -32.11 24.23 -15.18
N ALA A 97 -30.80 24.44 -15.04
CA ALA A 97 -30.26 25.48 -14.17
C ALA A 97 -30.79 26.87 -14.58
N LEU A 98 -30.63 27.24 -15.85
CA LEU A 98 -31.05 28.55 -16.35
C LEU A 98 -32.56 28.73 -16.26
N ALA A 99 -33.34 27.73 -16.66
CA ALA A 99 -34.80 27.77 -16.61
C ALA A 99 -35.31 27.90 -15.17
N LEU A 100 -34.76 27.14 -14.23
CA LEU A 100 -35.17 27.22 -12.82
C LEU A 100 -34.89 28.61 -12.24
N HIS A 101 -33.74 29.22 -12.51
CA HIS A 101 -33.46 30.56 -12.00
C HIS A 101 -34.35 31.62 -12.66
N LEU A 102 -34.58 31.52 -13.97
CA LEU A 102 -35.43 32.45 -14.70
C LEU A 102 -36.88 32.39 -14.19
N PHE A 103 -37.47 31.19 -14.10
CA PHE A 103 -38.83 31.02 -13.60
C PHE A 103 -38.94 31.39 -12.12
N SER A 104 -37.92 31.11 -11.31
CA SER A 104 -37.91 31.54 -9.91
C SER A 104 -37.84 33.06 -9.80
N ALA A 105 -37.01 33.73 -10.60
CA ALA A 105 -36.92 35.18 -10.62
C ALA A 105 -38.26 35.83 -11.02
N ILE A 106 -38.92 35.30 -12.07
CA ILE A 106 -40.23 35.78 -12.52
C ILE A 106 -41.30 35.53 -11.44
N GLY A 107 -41.33 34.33 -10.86
CA GLY A 107 -42.31 33.98 -9.82
C GLY A 107 -42.17 34.87 -8.58
N LEU A 108 -40.94 35.02 -8.06
CA LEU A 108 -40.65 35.86 -6.90
C LEU A 108 -40.91 37.33 -7.17
N TYR A 109 -40.59 37.83 -8.38
CA TYR A 109 -40.92 39.20 -8.79
C TYR A 109 -42.43 39.40 -8.84
N THR A 110 -43.17 38.44 -9.39
CA THR A 110 -44.63 38.51 -9.47
C THR A 110 -45.26 38.60 -8.08
N LEU A 111 -44.79 37.80 -7.11
CA LEU A 111 -45.25 37.88 -5.72
C LEU A 111 -45.05 39.27 -5.11
N ALA A 112 -43.94 39.94 -5.44
CA ALA A 112 -43.68 41.31 -4.99
C ALA A 112 -44.54 42.35 -5.73
N ALA A 113 -44.67 42.22 -7.05
CA ALA A 113 -45.45 43.12 -7.89
C ALA A 113 -46.95 43.07 -7.56
N THR A 114 -47.47 41.92 -7.14
CA THR A 114 -48.86 41.76 -6.67
C THR A 114 -49.06 42.17 -5.21
N GLY A 115 -48.01 42.65 -4.52
CA GLY A 115 -48.07 43.12 -3.13
C GLY A 115 -48.21 42.01 -2.08
N ILE A 116 -47.93 40.75 -2.43
CA ILE A 116 -48.00 39.62 -1.48
C ILE A 116 -46.83 39.68 -0.49
N SER A 117 -45.62 39.95 -0.99
CA SER A 117 -44.43 40.10 -0.15
C SER A 117 -43.37 40.97 -0.80
N ALA A 118 -42.90 41.99 -0.08
CA ALA A 118 -41.82 42.86 -0.54
C ALA A 118 -40.48 42.11 -0.67
N VAL A 119 -40.31 41.01 0.05
CA VAL A 119 -39.12 40.14 0.00
C VAL A 119 -38.94 39.56 -1.41
N GLY A 120 -40.01 39.40 -2.18
CA GLY A 120 -39.95 38.88 -3.55
C GLY A 120 -39.05 39.70 -4.49
N TYR A 121 -38.90 41.02 -4.31
CA TYR A 121 -37.96 41.83 -5.09
C TYR A 121 -36.50 41.42 -4.84
N VAL A 122 -36.14 41.27 -3.55
CA VAL A 122 -34.79 40.88 -3.15
C VAL A 122 -34.51 39.43 -3.56
N SER A 123 -35.46 38.52 -3.34
CA SER A 123 -35.31 37.12 -3.73
C SER A 123 -35.23 36.93 -5.25
N SER A 124 -35.96 37.73 -6.03
CA SER A 124 -35.84 37.75 -7.51
C SER A 124 -34.47 38.22 -7.97
N GLY A 125 -33.97 39.33 -7.39
CA GLY A 125 -32.61 39.81 -7.65
C GLY A 125 -31.55 38.78 -7.27
N ALA A 126 -31.70 38.12 -6.12
CA ALA A 126 -30.82 37.05 -5.67
C ALA A 126 -30.84 35.86 -6.65
N ALA A 127 -32.01 35.46 -7.17
CA ALA A 127 -32.11 34.40 -8.18
C ALA A 127 -31.30 34.74 -9.44
N LEU A 128 -31.40 35.97 -9.93
CA LEU A 128 -30.64 36.41 -11.11
C LEU A 128 -29.14 36.48 -10.82
N LEU A 129 -28.73 37.04 -9.68
CA LEU A 129 -27.31 37.14 -9.30
C LEU A 129 -26.67 35.75 -9.12
N LEU A 130 -27.37 34.82 -8.47
CA LEU A 130 -26.87 33.48 -8.21
C LEU A 130 -26.77 32.63 -9.49
N THR A 131 -27.49 33.02 -10.56
CA THR A 131 -27.33 32.41 -11.89
C THR A 131 -25.91 32.58 -12.42
N GLY A 132 -25.21 33.67 -12.08
CA GLY A 132 -23.82 33.92 -12.50
C GLY A 132 -22.78 33.54 -11.44
N LEU A 133 -23.07 33.83 -10.17
CA LEU A 133 -22.08 33.74 -9.09
C LEU A 133 -21.62 32.28 -8.84
N ARG A 134 -22.57 31.35 -8.73
CA ARG A 134 -22.24 29.94 -8.48
C ARG A 134 -21.46 29.30 -9.63
N PRO A 135 -21.87 29.42 -10.91
CA PRO A 135 -21.08 28.88 -12.00
C PRO A 135 -19.71 29.51 -12.13
N ALA A 136 -19.51 30.77 -11.75
CA ALA A 136 -18.17 31.36 -11.72
C ALA A 136 -17.24 30.63 -10.73
N ILE A 137 -17.75 30.29 -9.53
CA ILE A 137 -16.98 29.53 -8.52
C ILE A 137 -16.69 28.11 -9.04
N SER A 138 -17.68 27.40 -9.57
CA SER A 138 -17.48 26.04 -10.07
C SER A 138 -16.60 25.99 -11.33
N ALA A 139 -16.63 27.03 -12.17
CA ALA A 139 -15.69 27.17 -13.28
C ALA A 139 -14.24 27.36 -12.77
N TYR A 140 -14.05 28.13 -11.70
CA TYR A 140 -12.74 28.25 -11.06
C TYR A 140 -12.26 26.92 -10.47
N GLU A 141 -13.13 26.19 -9.76
CA GLU A 141 -12.82 24.86 -9.20
C GLU A 141 -12.39 23.88 -10.32
N TYR A 142 -13.14 23.86 -11.43
CA TYR A 142 -12.79 23.07 -12.62
C TYR A 142 -11.43 23.44 -13.21
N LEU A 143 -11.16 24.74 -13.38
CA LEU A 143 -9.87 25.20 -13.91
C LEU A 143 -8.72 24.85 -12.96
N TYR A 144 -8.93 25.02 -11.65
CA TYR A 144 -7.95 24.64 -10.63
C TYR A 144 -7.65 23.15 -10.66
N ALA A 145 -8.68 22.29 -10.69
CA ALA A 145 -8.51 20.85 -10.80
C ALA A 145 -7.73 20.47 -12.06
N ARG A 146 -8.04 21.10 -13.20
CA ARG A 146 -7.31 20.86 -14.46
C ARG A 146 -5.84 21.26 -14.38
N LEU A 147 -5.54 22.41 -13.77
CA LEU A 147 -4.16 22.84 -13.55
C LEU A 147 -3.40 21.91 -12.60
N VAL A 148 -4.06 21.40 -11.55
CA VAL A 148 -3.46 20.42 -10.65
C VAL A 148 -3.14 19.12 -11.37
N MET A 149 -4.04 18.62 -12.23
CA MET A 149 -3.80 17.43 -13.06
C MET A 149 -2.60 17.62 -13.99
N ILE A 150 -2.54 18.74 -14.71
CA ILE A 150 -1.39 19.06 -15.60
C ILE A 150 -0.08 19.13 -14.78
N ARG A 151 -0.12 19.81 -13.63
CA ARG A 151 1.05 19.92 -12.74
C ARG A 151 1.50 18.55 -12.21
N GLN A 152 0.57 17.64 -11.93
CA GLN A 152 0.91 16.28 -11.50
C GLN A 152 1.65 15.51 -12.60
N GLU A 153 1.21 15.63 -13.86
CA GLU A 153 1.91 15.02 -15.00
C GLU A 153 3.34 15.56 -15.16
N TRP A 154 3.60 16.82 -14.81
CA TRP A 154 4.96 17.38 -14.84
C TRP A 154 5.81 17.01 -13.64
N LYS A 155 5.20 16.84 -12.46
CA LYS A 155 5.94 16.59 -11.20
C LYS A 155 6.35 15.13 -11.03
N TYR A 156 5.58 14.20 -11.58
CA TYR A 156 5.88 12.77 -11.58
C TYR A 156 5.84 12.26 -13.03
N PRO A 157 6.93 12.47 -13.79
CA PRO A 157 7.03 11.97 -15.15
C PRO A 157 6.78 10.47 -15.18
N ARG A 158 6.14 9.99 -16.24
CA ARG A 158 5.85 8.56 -16.39
C ARG A 158 7.13 7.74 -16.53
N GLU A 159 8.18 8.37 -17.05
CA GLU A 159 9.53 7.82 -17.14
C GLU A 159 10.03 7.37 -15.77
N ASP A 160 9.85 8.19 -14.74
CA ASP A 160 10.27 7.86 -13.36
C ASP A 160 9.44 6.69 -12.77
N VAL A 161 8.15 6.60 -13.11
CA VAL A 161 7.28 5.50 -12.66
C VAL A 161 7.59 4.20 -13.40
N VAL A 162 7.86 4.27 -14.71
CA VAL A 162 8.28 3.11 -15.52
C VAL A 162 9.66 2.63 -15.07
N GLU A 163 10.59 3.55 -14.80
CA GLU A 163 11.89 3.22 -14.23
C GLU A 163 11.72 2.53 -12.87
N LEU A 164 10.88 3.08 -11.98
CA LEU A 164 10.61 2.48 -10.68
C LEU A 164 10.04 1.07 -10.81
N ARG A 165 9.07 0.86 -11.72
CA ARG A 165 8.49 -0.46 -11.97
C ARG A 165 9.54 -1.44 -12.48
N SER A 166 10.36 -1.03 -13.46
CA SER A 166 11.45 -1.88 -13.97
C SER A 166 12.46 -2.23 -12.88
N ARG A 167 12.81 -1.27 -12.02
CA ARG A 167 13.68 -1.51 -10.85
C ARG A 167 13.03 -2.46 -9.84
N PHE A 168 11.71 -2.37 -9.67
CA PHE A 168 10.96 -3.27 -8.79
C PHE A 168 10.90 -4.70 -9.35
N ASP A 169 10.59 -4.87 -10.64
CA ASP A 169 10.58 -6.18 -11.32
C ASP A 169 11.98 -6.84 -11.23
N THR A 170 13.05 -6.04 -11.38
CA THR A 170 14.43 -6.51 -11.21
C THR A 170 14.73 -6.94 -9.77
N LEU A 171 14.23 -6.19 -8.79
CA LEU A 171 14.39 -6.51 -7.37
C LEU A 171 13.65 -7.80 -7.02
N GLU A 172 12.42 -7.97 -7.49
CA GLU A 172 11.61 -9.18 -7.29
C GLU A 172 12.30 -10.41 -7.87
N ALA A 173 12.78 -10.33 -9.12
CA ALA A 173 13.54 -11.41 -9.74
C ALA A 173 14.83 -11.74 -8.98
N THR A 174 15.50 -10.72 -8.43
CA THR A 174 16.70 -10.92 -7.62
C THR A 174 16.38 -11.62 -6.29
N VAL A 175 15.30 -11.24 -5.63
CA VAL A 175 14.84 -11.87 -4.38
C VAL A 175 14.44 -13.32 -4.62
N GLN A 176 13.68 -13.61 -5.67
CA GLN A 176 13.32 -14.99 -6.03
C GLN A 176 14.56 -15.86 -6.29
N ARG A 177 15.54 -15.34 -7.02
CA ARG A 177 16.81 -16.06 -7.26
C ARG A 177 17.58 -16.32 -5.97
N LEU A 178 17.61 -15.36 -5.05
CA LEU A 178 18.27 -15.54 -3.74
C LEU A 178 17.55 -16.59 -2.89
N GLU A 179 16.22 -16.57 -2.90
CA GLU A 179 15.41 -17.57 -2.20
C GLU A 179 15.68 -18.98 -2.73
N GLU A 180 15.72 -19.16 -4.05
CA GLU A 180 16.08 -20.45 -4.68
C GLU A 180 17.50 -20.91 -4.32
N GLN A 181 18.48 -19.99 -4.31
CA GLN A 181 19.87 -20.32 -3.97
C GLN A 181 20.08 -20.66 -2.49
N LEU A 182 19.23 -20.13 -1.60
CA LEU A 182 19.32 -20.34 -0.16
C LEU A 182 18.38 -21.44 0.35
N ASN A 183 17.52 -22.00 -0.50
CA ASN A 183 16.58 -23.05 -0.11
C ASN A 183 17.29 -24.42 0.04
N PRO A 184 17.42 -24.99 1.25
CA PRO A 184 18.09 -26.27 1.46
C PRO A 184 17.34 -27.47 0.86
N GLU A 185 16.06 -27.34 0.51
CA GLU A 185 15.28 -28.40 -0.13
C GLU A 185 15.63 -28.57 -1.62
N GLN A 186 16.19 -27.54 -2.25
CA GLN A 186 16.60 -27.58 -3.65
C GLN A 186 17.98 -28.22 -3.78
N PRO A 187 18.15 -29.34 -4.52
CA PRO A 187 19.41 -30.08 -4.58
C PRO A 187 20.60 -29.29 -5.12
N TYR A 188 20.33 -28.29 -5.96
CA TYR A 188 21.34 -27.44 -6.60
C TYR A 188 21.60 -26.14 -5.84
N SER A 189 20.90 -25.90 -4.71
CA SER A 189 21.08 -24.66 -3.95
C SER A 189 22.44 -24.62 -3.26
N LEU A 190 22.91 -23.41 -2.95
CA LEU A 190 24.15 -23.24 -2.20
C LEU A 190 24.03 -23.86 -0.81
N ALA A 191 22.86 -23.73 -0.17
CA ALA A 191 22.59 -24.30 1.15
C ALA A 191 22.68 -25.83 1.14
N ALA A 192 22.05 -26.50 0.16
CA ALA A 192 22.08 -27.96 0.04
C ALA A 192 23.47 -28.50 -0.28
N ASN A 193 24.19 -27.83 -1.19
CA ASN A 193 25.57 -28.18 -1.52
C ASN A 193 26.50 -28.05 -0.31
N GLN A 194 26.34 -26.97 0.47
CA GLN A 194 27.13 -26.76 1.68
C GLN A 194 26.84 -27.82 2.74
N GLN A 195 25.57 -28.21 2.91
CA GLN A 195 25.21 -29.29 3.83
C GLN A 195 25.81 -30.64 3.40
N THR A 196 25.74 -30.96 2.11
CA THR A 196 26.34 -32.18 1.54
C THR A 196 27.84 -32.21 1.79
N TYR A 197 28.55 -31.12 1.51
CA TYR A 197 30.00 -31.01 1.74
C TYR A 197 30.35 -31.18 3.22
N LEU A 198 29.56 -30.60 4.13
CA LEU A 198 29.75 -30.77 5.57
C LEU A 198 29.55 -32.22 6.02
N GLU A 199 28.56 -32.93 5.47
CA GLU A 199 28.33 -34.34 5.76
C GLU A 199 29.45 -35.24 5.22
N GLU A 200 29.94 -34.98 4.01
CA GLU A 200 31.09 -35.68 3.43
C GLU A 200 32.35 -35.46 4.27
N THR A 201 32.64 -34.20 4.62
CA THR A 201 33.78 -33.85 5.48
C THR A 201 33.69 -34.55 6.84
N ARG A 202 32.48 -34.62 7.44
CA ARG A 202 32.28 -35.36 8.71
C ARG A 202 32.55 -36.86 8.55
N LYS A 203 32.13 -37.48 7.45
CA LYS A 203 32.39 -38.90 7.17
C LYS A 203 33.87 -39.17 6.99
N GLU A 204 34.59 -38.30 6.26
CA GLU A 204 36.03 -38.41 6.08
C GLU A 204 36.78 -38.27 7.41
N LEU A 205 36.43 -37.29 8.24
CA LEU A 205 37.01 -37.11 9.56
C LEU A 205 36.78 -38.34 10.45
N ALA A 206 35.57 -38.91 10.45
CA ALA A 206 35.27 -40.13 11.20
C ALA A 206 36.12 -41.32 10.71
N ARG A 207 36.32 -41.45 9.39
CA ARG A 207 37.17 -42.49 8.80
C ARG A 207 38.64 -42.33 9.18
N ILE A 208 39.17 -41.10 9.13
CA ILE A 208 40.54 -40.80 9.56
C ILE A 208 40.73 -41.13 11.04
N SER A 209 39.76 -40.76 11.89
CA SER A 209 39.78 -41.08 13.32
C SER A 209 39.82 -42.60 13.56
N ALA A 210 38.98 -43.36 12.87
CA ALA A 210 38.94 -44.82 12.99
C ALA A 210 40.25 -45.48 12.52
N ASN A 211 40.81 -45.02 11.39
CA ASN A 211 42.10 -45.49 10.90
C ASN A 211 43.23 -45.20 11.90
N LEU A 212 43.24 -44.01 12.52
CA LEU A 212 44.23 -43.64 13.53
C LEU A 212 44.13 -44.55 14.76
N GLU A 213 42.92 -44.87 15.21
CA GLU A 213 42.71 -45.81 16.32
C GLU A 213 43.17 -47.22 15.97
N ALA A 214 42.87 -47.71 14.77
CA ALA A 214 43.33 -49.02 14.30
C ALA A 214 44.85 -49.12 14.18
N GLU A 215 45.51 -48.08 13.65
CA GLU A 215 46.97 -47.99 13.58
C GLU A 215 47.61 -47.97 14.97
N ARG A 216 47.04 -47.18 15.91
CA ARG A 216 47.50 -47.16 17.30
C ARG A 216 47.38 -48.53 17.97
N ALA A 217 46.25 -49.22 17.78
CA ALA A 217 46.04 -50.55 18.33
C ALA A 217 47.04 -51.56 17.74
N THR A 218 47.23 -51.56 16.42
CA THR A 218 48.18 -52.45 15.73
C THR A 218 49.61 -52.18 16.20
N ASN A 219 50.02 -50.91 16.25
CA ASN A 219 51.34 -50.50 16.73
C ASN A 219 51.59 -50.95 18.17
N GLN A 220 50.61 -50.80 19.07
CA GLN A 220 50.70 -51.28 20.44
C GLN A 220 50.87 -52.81 20.50
N THR A 221 50.09 -53.57 19.71
CA THR A 221 50.21 -55.03 19.66
C THR A 221 51.57 -55.50 19.11
N GLU A 222 52.12 -54.80 18.11
CA GLU A 222 53.43 -55.08 17.55
C GLU A 222 54.56 -54.75 18.54
N HIS A 223 54.45 -53.64 19.28
CA HIS A 223 55.39 -53.32 20.36
C HIS A 223 55.37 -54.39 21.46
N GLU A 224 54.19 -54.87 21.85
CA GLU A 224 54.08 -55.96 22.82
C GLU A 224 54.66 -57.28 22.28
N ARG A 225 54.45 -57.58 20.99
CA ARG A 225 55.04 -58.74 20.32
C ARG A 225 56.57 -58.66 20.32
N LEU A 226 57.13 -57.54 19.87
CA LEU A 226 58.57 -57.28 19.88
C LEU A 226 59.16 -57.37 21.30
N ALA A 227 58.47 -56.83 22.31
CA ALA A 227 58.91 -56.92 23.70
C ALA A 227 58.91 -58.36 24.24
N ARG A 228 57.96 -59.21 23.80
CA ARG A 228 57.95 -60.64 24.12
C ARG A 228 59.06 -61.39 23.39
N GLU A 229 59.27 -61.13 22.10
CA GLU A 229 60.35 -61.73 21.30
C GLU A 229 61.73 -61.38 21.85
N ALA A 230 61.96 -60.11 22.20
CA ALA A 230 63.20 -59.66 22.82
C ALA A 230 63.45 -60.37 24.16
N ARG A 231 62.43 -60.50 25.02
CA ARG A 231 62.52 -61.26 26.28
C ARG A 231 62.85 -62.73 26.03
N GLY A 232 62.21 -63.36 25.04
CA GLY A 232 62.49 -64.74 24.64
C GLY A 232 63.94 -64.91 24.15
N ALA A 233 64.42 -64.03 23.28
CA ALA A 233 65.79 -64.05 22.78
C ALA A 233 66.82 -63.84 23.90
N ILE A 234 66.56 -62.94 24.86
CA ILE A 234 67.42 -62.74 26.04
C ILE A 234 67.45 -64.01 26.91
N ALA A 235 66.31 -64.66 27.14
CA ALA A 235 66.26 -65.90 27.91
C ALA A 235 67.04 -67.04 27.22
N GLN A 236 66.95 -67.13 25.89
CA GLN A 236 67.70 -68.11 25.10
C GLN A 236 69.22 -67.83 25.16
N LEU A 237 69.64 -66.58 24.94
CA LEU A 237 71.04 -66.17 25.08
C LEU A 237 71.59 -66.38 26.49
N SER A 238 70.77 -66.14 27.53
CA SER A 238 71.14 -66.43 28.91
C SER A 238 71.29 -67.93 29.16
N THR A 239 70.40 -68.76 28.59
CA THR A 239 70.48 -70.23 28.69
C THR A 239 71.74 -70.74 27.98
N ASP A 240 72.01 -70.23 26.78
CA ASP A 240 73.21 -70.57 26.01
C ASP A 240 74.48 -70.09 26.73
N GLY A 241 74.46 -68.90 27.35
CA GLY A 241 75.53 -68.41 28.21
C GLY A 241 75.79 -69.31 29.42
N GLN A 242 74.72 -69.78 30.07
CA GLN A 242 74.80 -70.70 31.20
C GLN A 242 75.30 -72.09 30.77
N PHE A 243 74.95 -72.56 29.56
CA PHE A 243 75.52 -73.77 28.97
C PHE A 243 77.03 -73.62 28.71
N LEU A 244 77.45 -72.49 28.14
CA LEU A 244 78.87 -72.21 27.90
C LEU A 244 79.67 -72.10 29.20
N ASP A 245 79.09 -71.51 30.26
CA ASP A 245 79.72 -71.48 31.59
C ASP A 245 79.82 -72.88 32.21
N HIS A 246 78.80 -73.74 32.09
CA HIS A 246 78.90 -75.14 32.53
C HIS A 246 79.97 -75.92 31.73
N VAL A 247 80.07 -75.73 30.41
CA VAL A 247 81.13 -76.33 29.58
C VAL A 247 82.50 -75.83 30.04
N ARG A 248 82.62 -74.54 30.36
CA ARG A 248 83.85 -73.95 30.90
C ARG A 248 84.22 -74.53 32.25
N GLU A 249 83.26 -74.74 33.15
CA GLU A 249 83.47 -75.40 34.45
C GLU A 249 83.90 -76.85 34.29
N ILE A 250 83.31 -77.62 33.34
CA ILE A 250 83.73 -78.99 33.03
C ILE A 250 85.18 -79.02 32.52
N ILE A 251 85.54 -78.12 31.59
CA ILE A 251 86.93 -78.02 31.10
C ILE A 251 87.88 -77.64 32.23
N ARG A 252 87.46 -76.75 33.14
CA ARG A 252 88.27 -76.36 34.30
C ARG A 252 88.45 -77.52 35.27
N PHE A 253 87.38 -78.30 35.54
CA PHE A 253 87.41 -79.50 36.36
C PHE A 253 88.40 -80.54 35.83
N PHE A 254 88.37 -80.83 34.51
CA PHE A 254 89.32 -81.72 33.84
C PHE A 254 90.77 -81.21 33.84
N LYS A 255 90.99 -79.89 33.96
CA LYS A 255 92.32 -79.29 33.97
C LYS A 255 92.95 -79.23 35.38
N THR A 256 92.17 -79.50 36.42
CA THR A 256 92.62 -79.54 37.84
C THR A 256 92.62 -80.94 38.47
N ALA A 257 92.24 -81.98 37.72
CA ALA A 257 92.41 -83.40 38.06
C ALA A 257 93.67 -83.96 37.37
#